data_AF-A0A2B7ZMB1-F1
#
_entry.id   AF-A0A2B7ZMB1-F1
#
_cell.length_a   1.000
_cell.length_b   1.000
_cell.length_c   1.000
_cell.angle_alpha   90.00
_cell.angle_beta   90.00
_cell.angle_gamma   90.00
#
_symmetry.space_group_name_H-M   'P 1'
#
loop_
_entity.id
_entity.type
_entity.pdbx_description
1 polymer ?
#
loop_
_entity_poly.entity_id
_entity_poly.type
_entity_poly.pdbx_seq_one_letter_code
_entity_poly.pdbx_strand_id
1 'polypeptide(L)'
;MKTMTAWATADENREMDLVIYCFGNETLKDAWGCVKDWGTLISNVQPPEEKKPANCTAKDVKNFFFIMEPNGGQLAKITELVLQGN
;
A
#
# COMPACT_ATOMS: atom_id res chain seq x y z
N MET A 1 -20.17 1.05 3.02
CA MET A 1 -18.75 0.99 3.41
C MET A 1 -18.04 2.17 2.74
N LYS A 2 -17.25 2.97 3.46
CA LYS A 2 -16.47 4.07 2.86
C LYS A 2 -15.15 3.49 2.33
N THR A 3 -14.73 3.91 1.14
CA THR A 3 -13.44 3.54 0.52
C THR A 3 -12.28 4.29 1.16
N MET A 4 -11.05 3.78 1.01
CA MET A 4 -9.86 4.49 1.50
C MET A 4 -9.66 5.81 0.74
N THR A 5 -9.93 5.78 -0.57
CA THR A 5 -9.94 6.98 -1.42
C THR A 5 -10.87 8.05 -0.84
N ALA A 6 -12.12 7.71 -0.52
CA ALA A 6 -13.08 8.68 0.02
C ALA A 6 -12.69 9.21 1.41
N TRP A 7 -11.92 8.45 2.18
CA TRP A 7 -11.38 8.92 3.45
C TRP A 7 -10.23 9.90 3.27
N ALA A 8 -9.31 9.61 2.34
CA ALA A 8 -8.14 10.44 2.04
C ALA A 8 -8.56 11.76 1.36
N THR A 9 -9.42 11.71 0.35
CA THR A 9 -9.84 12.92 -0.38
C THR A 9 -10.81 13.81 0.38
N ALA A 10 -11.30 13.39 1.54
CA ALA A 10 -12.15 14.22 2.40
C ALA A 10 -11.36 15.33 3.13
N ASP A 11 -10.02 15.27 3.15
CA ASP A 11 -9.14 16.21 3.84
C ASP A 11 -7.74 16.10 3.24
N GLU A 12 -7.23 17.16 2.63
CA GLU A 12 -5.92 17.19 1.97
C GLU A 12 -4.75 16.78 2.88
N ASN A 13 -4.91 16.91 4.19
CA ASN A 13 -3.88 16.49 5.16
C ASN A 13 -3.84 14.97 5.39
N ARG A 14 -4.77 14.20 4.78
CA ARG A 14 -4.87 12.74 4.94
C ARG A 14 -4.30 11.96 3.76
N GLU A 15 -3.91 12.63 2.69
CA GLU A 15 -3.10 11.99 1.69
C GLU A 15 -1.72 11.64 2.28
N MET A 16 -1.09 10.61 1.73
CA MET A 16 0.11 10.00 2.30
C MET A 16 1.30 10.18 1.38
N ASP A 17 2.45 10.49 1.98
CA ASP A 17 3.73 10.58 1.27
C ASP A 17 4.23 9.18 0.84
N LEU A 18 3.86 8.15 1.61
CA LEU A 18 4.20 6.74 1.37
C LEU A 18 2.99 5.85 1.65
N VAL A 19 2.61 5.04 0.66
CA VAL A 19 1.58 4.00 0.78
C VAL A 19 2.24 2.63 0.52
N ILE A 20 2.11 1.71 1.47
CA ILE A 20 2.58 0.32 1.32
C ILE A 20 1.35 -0.59 1.24
N TYR A 21 1.20 -1.24 0.09
CA TYR A 21 0.08 -2.10 -0.23
C TYR A 21 0.48 -3.58 -0.14
N CYS A 22 -0.07 -4.25 0.86
CA CYS A 22 0.21 -5.66 1.18
C CYS A 22 -1.03 -6.56 1.08
N PHE A 23 -2.17 -6.01 0.68
CA PHE A 23 -3.42 -6.76 0.51
C PHE A 23 -3.63 -7.08 -0.98
N GLY A 24 -4.48 -8.04 -1.34
CA GLY A 24 -4.73 -8.35 -2.75
C GLY A 24 -5.95 -7.66 -3.34
N ASN A 25 -6.11 -7.81 -4.66
CA ASN A 25 -7.32 -7.52 -5.43
C ASN A 25 -7.62 -6.03 -5.66
N GLU A 26 -8.91 -5.67 -5.58
CA GLU A 26 -9.47 -4.39 -6.02
C GLU A 26 -9.14 -3.22 -5.08
N THR A 27 -8.61 -3.50 -3.89
CA THR A 27 -8.23 -2.47 -2.91
C THR A 27 -6.98 -1.69 -3.31
N LEU A 28 -6.20 -2.16 -4.29
CA LEU A 28 -5.08 -1.41 -4.86
C LEU A 28 -5.55 -0.14 -5.58
N LYS A 29 -6.76 -0.16 -6.17
CA LYS A 29 -7.40 1.03 -6.74
C LYS A 29 -7.57 2.12 -5.70
N ASP A 30 -7.90 1.71 -4.49
CA ASP A 30 -8.13 2.61 -3.36
C ASP A 30 -6.83 3.16 -2.79
N ALA A 31 -5.74 2.38 -2.82
CA ALA A 31 -4.41 2.84 -2.42
C ALA A 31 -3.90 3.99 -3.31
N TRP A 32 -4.21 3.97 -4.61
CA TRP A 32 -3.94 5.09 -5.53
C TRP A 32 -4.67 6.38 -5.14
N GLY A 33 -5.82 6.28 -4.48
CA GLY A 33 -6.57 7.44 -3.99
C GLY A 33 -6.06 8.01 -2.67
N CYS A 34 -5.05 7.37 -2.05
CA CYS A 34 -4.50 7.79 -0.77
C CYS A 34 -3.11 8.42 -0.88
N VAL A 35 -2.42 8.28 -2.01
CA VAL A 35 -1.07 8.82 -2.19
C VAL A 35 -1.16 10.27 -2.67
N LYS A 36 -0.32 11.14 -2.11
CA LYS A 36 -0.18 12.52 -2.59
C LYS A 36 0.35 12.54 -4.02
N ASP A 37 0.22 13.70 -4.66
CA ASP A 37 1.16 14.10 -5.70
C ASP A 37 2.61 13.84 -5.21
N TRP A 38 3.54 13.48 -6.11
CA TRP A 38 4.96 13.15 -5.84
C TRP A 38 5.23 12.02 -4.82
N GLY A 39 4.20 11.46 -4.19
CA GLY A 39 4.31 10.40 -3.19
C GLY A 39 4.76 9.06 -3.77
N THR A 40 4.98 8.09 -2.87
CA THR A 40 5.42 6.74 -3.24
C THR A 40 4.37 5.68 -2.93
N LEU A 41 4.04 4.84 -3.90
CA LEU A 41 3.18 3.66 -3.72
C LEU A 41 3.97 2.38 -3.95
N ILE A 42 4.16 1.57 -2.91
CA ILE A 42 4.85 0.28 -2.96
C ILE A 42 3.81 -0.82 -2.85
N SER A 43 3.87 -1.83 -3.72
CA SER A 43 3.05 -3.03 -3.64
C SER A 43 3.92 -4.28 -3.61
N ASN A 44 3.53 -5.28 -2.82
CA ASN A 44 4.15 -6.62 -2.82
C ASN A 44 3.18 -7.72 -3.30
N VAL A 45 1.98 -7.36 -3.76
CA VAL A 45 1.00 -8.37 -4.22
C VAL A 45 0.85 -8.39 -5.74
N GLN A 46 0.79 -7.22 -6.38
CA GLN A 46 0.73 -7.06 -7.83
C GLN A 46 1.26 -5.68 -8.24
N PRO A 47 1.68 -5.45 -9.50
CA PRO A 47 2.18 -4.15 -9.93
C PRO A 47 1.14 -3.02 -9.73
N PRO A 48 1.52 -1.87 -9.12
CA PRO A 48 0.59 -0.75 -8.88
C PRO A 48 -0.16 -0.27 -10.12
N GLU A 49 0.53 -0.14 -11.26
CA GLU A 49 -0.03 0.37 -12.51
C GLU A 49 -1.18 -0.50 -13.07
N GLU A 50 -1.20 -1.81 -12.82
CA GLU A 50 -2.26 -2.71 -13.33
C GLU A 50 -3.65 -2.38 -12.78
N LYS A 51 -3.71 -1.71 -11.62
CA LYS A 51 -4.97 -1.30 -10.99
C LYS A 51 -5.06 0.21 -10.80
N LYS A 52 -4.27 1.00 -11.52
CA LYS A 52 -4.41 2.45 -11.47
C LYS A 52 -5.80 2.86 -11.99
N PRO A 53 -6.61 3.59 -11.21
CA PRO A 53 -7.90 4.07 -11.68
C PRO A 53 -7.74 5.04 -12.86
N ALA A 54 -8.60 4.93 -13.87
CA ALA A 54 -8.57 5.84 -15.03
C ALA A 54 -8.80 7.31 -14.65
N ASN A 55 -9.49 7.55 -13.54
CA ASN A 55 -9.76 8.87 -12.96
C ASN A 55 -8.78 9.24 -11.83
N CYS A 56 -7.65 8.55 -11.69
CA CYS A 56 -6.62 8.89 -10.71
C CYS A 56 -6.07 10.30 -10.99
N THR A 57 -6.17 11.19 -10.02
CA THR A 57 -5.75 12.59 -10.13
C THR A 57 -4.32 12.84 -9.63
N ALA A 58 -3.75 11.89 -8.88
CA ALA A 58 -2.42 12.02 -8.29
C ALA A 58 -1.34 12.07 -9.39
N LYS A 59 -0.46 13.06 -9.28
CA LYS A 59 0.59 13.36 -10.26
C LYS A 59 1.95 12.95 -9.75
N ASP A 60 2.85 12.58 -10.67
CA ASP A 60 4.25 12.29 -10.38
C ASP A 60 4.48 11.24 -9.28
N VAL A 61 3.51 10.36 -9.06
CA VAL A 61 3.60 9.26 -8.09
C VAL A 61 4.67 8.28 -8.53
N LYS A 62 5.67 8.06 -7.68
CA LYS A 62 6.62 6.96 -7.85
C LYS A 62 5.95 5.68 -7.38
N ASN A 63 5.98 4.63 -8.19
CA ASN A 63 5.44 3.35 -7.75
C ASN A 63 6.38 2.19 -8.03
N PHE A 64 6.34 1.21 -7.11
CA PHE A 64 7.23 0.07 -7.13
C PHE A 64 6.43 -1.20 -6.89
N PHE A 65 6.73 -2.23 -7.68
CA PHE A 65 6.38 -3.59 -7.36
C PHE A 65 7.58 -4.28 -6.75
N PHE A 66 7.50 -4.60 -5.46
CA PHE A 66 8.55 -5.24 -4.71
C PHE A 66 8.13 -6.66 -4.38
N ILE A 67 8.68 -7.64 -5.10
CA ILE A 67 8.41 -9.06 -4.86
C ILE A 67 9.30 -9.53 -3.70
N MET A 68 8.68 -9.93 -2.59
CA MET A 68 9.39 -10.55 -1.46
C MET A 68 9.38 -12.07 -1.57
N GLU A 69 10.55 -12.68 -1.41
CA GLU A 69 10.66 -14.11 -1.18
C GLU A 69 10.33 -14.43 0.30
N PRO A 70 9.42 -15.38 0.58
CA PRO A 70 9.10 -15.77 1.94
C PRO A 70 10.33 -16.40 2.63
N ASN A 71 10.63 -15.97 3.84
CA ASN A 71 11.75 -16.49 4.63
C ASN A 71 11.26 -17.20 5.90
N GLY A 72 11.25 -18.54 5.87
CA GLY A 72 10.79 -19.35 7.01
C GLY A 72 11.64 -19.19 8.28
N GLY A 73 12.95 -18.93 8.13
CA GLY A 73 13.84 -18.71 9.27
C GLY A 73 13.55 -17.40 10.00
N GLN A 74 13.21 -16.33 9.26
CA GLN A 74 12.76 -15.08 9.86
C GLN A 74 11.39 -15.23 10.53
N LEU A 75 10.47 -15.97 9.91
CA LEU A 75 9.16 -16.25 10.50
C LEU A 75 9.27 -17.04 11.81
N ALA A 76 10.18 -18.01 11.90
CA ALA A 76 10.46 -18.75 13.13
C ALA A 76 10.94 -17.82 14.26
N LYS A 77 11.88 -16.90 13.97
CA LYS A 77 12.35 -15.90 14.94
C LYS A 77 11.23 -14.96 15.43
N ILE A 78 10.34 -14.52 14.53
CA ILE A 78 9.18 -13.71 14.91
C ILE A 78 8.24 -14.51 15.83
N THR A 79 8.02 -15.79 15.52
CA THR A 79 7.23 -16.70 16.37
C THR A 79 7.81 -16.82 17.77
N GLU A 80 9.13 -17.01 17.87
CA GLU A 80 9.84 -17.05 19.16
C GLU A 80 9.62 -15.77 19.97
N LEU A 81 9.75 -14.59 19.34
CA LEU A 81 9.53 -13.29 20.02
C LEU A 81 8.09 -13.14 20.52
N VAL A 82 7.09 -13.56 19.73
CA VAL A 82 5.68 -13.53 20.14
C VAL A 82 5.42 -14.47 21.32
N LEU A 83 6.00 -15.67 21.30
CA LEU A 83 5.86 -16.66 22.38
C LEU A 83 6.58 -16.24 23.67
N GLN A 84 7.67 -15.47 23.55
CA GLN A 84 8.38 -14.88 24.69
C GLN A 84 7.61 -13.74 25.36
N GLY A 85 6.51 -13.27 24.75
CA GLY A 85 5.57 -12.33 25.35
C GLY A 85 6.20 -10.99 25.66
N ASN A 86 6.36 -10.15 24.64
CA ASN A 86 6.45 -8.70 24.88
C ASN A 86 5.41 -8.25 25.91
#